data_AF-A0A251RRX3-F1
#
_entry.id   AF-A0A251RRX3-F1
#
_cell.length_a   1.000
_cell.length_b   1.000
_cell.length_c   1.000
_cell.angle_alpha   90.00
_cell.angle_beta   90.00
_cell.angle_gamma   90.00
#
_symmetry.space_group_name_H-M   'P 1'
#
loop_
_entity.id
_entity.type
_entity.pdbx_description
1 polymer ?
#
loop_
_entity_poly.entity_id
_entity_poly.type
_entity_poly.pdbx_seq_one_letter_code
_entity_poly.pdbx_strand_id
1 'polypeptide(L)'
;MSALRFIFLIATILTVMTVVTAHNITAILSEFPEYSEFNHYLSETKLDDEINSRETITVLVLNNGVVSSLAGKHPLSVIKGVLSLHILLDYYDNKKLHAISDGTTLSTTLFQTTGNAPGDVGFVNITDLKGGKVGFGSAVAGSKLDSTYTKSVKQIPYNISVLEINEPIIAPGILTAPAPSADVNITGLLEKAGCKTFVKLITETGVLKVYQLAAAKGLTVFAPNDEAFKAAGVPDLSQLSNAELVALLQYHALASYTPKGSLKTTKDPLSTLATNGAGKYDLTVETAGDSVTLDSGVGTSRVASTVLDSTPLCIFTVDNVLLPTELFGKSPSPAPSLSPDVSPASAPAPDVLSPEPAAAPSPFLSPPAPPTEAPAGGPAPSDGPTADSENSNANTNGVDGVRALTLTTLGLVATSVSVMISFVLC
;
A
#
# COMPACT_ATOMS: atom_id res chain seq x y z
N MET A 1 -34.59 -25.45 -40.01
CA MET A 1 -34.15 -25.85 -38.65
C MET A 1 -32.74 -25.37 -38.28
N SER A 2 -31.79 -25.21 -39.21
CA SER A 2 -30.41 -24.78 -38.86
C SER A 2 -30.33 -23.35 -38.26
N ALA A 3 -30.85 -22.33 -38.95
CA ALA A 3 -30.72 -20.92 -38.53
C ALA A 3 -31.22 -20.63 -37.10
N LEU A 4 -32.31 -21.27 -36.67
CA LEU A 4 -32.88 -21.07 -35.33
C LEU A 4 -31.99 -21.62 -34.19
N ARG A 5 -31.14 -22.63 -34.49
CA ARG A 5 -30.13 -23.12 -33.53
C ARG A 5 -28.91 -22.21 -33.43
N PHE A 6 -28.57 -21.48 -34.50
CA PHE A 6 -27.46 -20.54 -34.49
C PHE A 6 -27.75 -19.30 -33.62
N ILE A 7 -28.99 -18.82 -33.64
CA ILE A 7 -29.45 -17.71 -32.78
C ILE A 7 -29.37 -18.08 -31.29
N PHE A 8 -29.64 -19.33 -30.93
CA PHE A 8 -29.54 -19.81 -29.53
C PHE A 8 -28.09 -20.03 -29.05
N LEU A 9 -27.10 -20.11 -29.93
CA LEU A 9 -25.70 -20.32 -29.54
C LEU A 9 -24.96 -19.01 -29.17
N ILE A 10 -25.54 -17.85 -29.53
CA ILE A 10 -24.94 -16.53 -29.31
C ILE A 10 -25.45 -15.89 -27.98
N ALA A 11 -26.41 -16.54 -27.31
CA ALA A 11 -27.18 -15.95 -26.19
C ALA A 11 -26.64 -16.27 -24.77
N THR A 12 -25.45 -16.88 -24.62
CA THR A 12 -24.94 -17.34 -23.31
C THR A 12 -23.46 -17.02 -23.06
N ILE A 13 -23.05 -15.77 -23.30
CA ILE A 13 -21.92 -15.15 -22.58
C ILE A 13 -22.42 -13.89 -21.87
N LEU A 14 -23.19 -14.08 -20.80
CA LEU A 14 -23.35 -13.05 -19.79
C LEU A 14 -22.13 -13.12 -18.87
N THR A 15 -21.06 -12.42 -19.24
CA THR A 15 -19.94 -12.17 -18.33
C THR A 15 -20.49 -11.44 -17.11
N VAL A 16 -20.55 -12.13 -15.97
CA VAL A 16 -20.89 -11.50 -14.69
C VAL A 16 -19.72 -10.60 -14.32
N MET A 17 -19.83 -9.33 -14.73
CA MET A 17 -18.99 -8.26 -14.24
C MET A 17 -19.30 -8.07 -12.76
N THR A 18 -18.66 -8.87 -11.91
CA THR A 18 -18.56 -8.62 -10.48
C THR A 18 -17.79 -7.31 -10.31
N VAL A 19 -18.53 -6.22 -10.21
CA VAL A 19 -17.97 -4.91 -9.87
C VAL A 19 -17.41 -5.05 -8.46
N VAL A 20 -16.11 -5.30 -8.37
CA VAL A 20 -15.38 -5.30 -7.11
C VAL A 20 -15.45 -3.89 -6.57
N THR A 21 -16.39 -3.67 -5.65
CA THR A 21 -16.48 -2.42 -4.90
C THR A 21 -15.28 -2.41 -3.95
N ALA A 22 -14.23 -1.71 -4.35
CA ALA A 22 -13.09 -1.47 -3.49
C ALA A 22 -13.59 -0.77 -2.22
N HIS A 23 -13.56 -1.49 -1.11
CA HIS A 23 -13.95 -0.93 0.17
C HIS A 23 -12.88 0.03 0.67
N ASN A 24 -13.29 0.96 1.53
CA ASN A 24 -12.36 1.71 2.36
C ASN A 24 -12.82 1.62 3.81
N ILE A 25 -12.06 0.90 4.65
CA ILE A 25 -12.39 0.71 6.06
C ILE A 25 -12.48 2.03 6.82
N THR A 26 -11.64 3.02 6.52
CA THR A 26 -11.63 4.27 7.28
C THR A 26 -12.83 5.15 6.95
N ALA A 27 -13.29 5.10 5.70
CA ALA A 27 -14.56 5.66 5.27
C ALA A 27 -15.75 4.92 5.93
N ILE A 28 -15.75 3.58 5.92
CA ILE A 28 -16.80 2.77 6.56
C ILE A 28 -16.91 3.09 8.05
N LEU A 29 -15.79 3.16 8.78
CA LEU A 29 -15.78 3.48 10.22
C LEU A 29 -16.07 4.96 10.51
N SER A 30 -15.87 5.87 9.55
CA SER A 30 -16.25 7.29 9.73
C SER A 30 -17.77 7.51 9.84
N GLU A 31 -18.58 6.54 9.40
CA GLU A 31 -20.04 6.54 9.62
C GLU A 31 -20.44 6.26 11.09
N PHE A 32 -19.51 5.77 11.93
CA PHE A 32 -19.77 5.22 13.26
C PHE A 32 -18.83 5.83 14.34
N PRO A 33 -19.25 6.90 15.03
CA PRO A 33 -18.42 7.59 16.02
C PRO A 33 -17.92 6.71 17.17
N GLU A 34 -18.57 5.58 17.48
CA GLU A 34 -18.14 4.67 18.55
C GLU A 34 -16.86 3.87 18.25
N TYR A 35 -16.32 3.94 17.03
CA TYR A 35 -15.05 3.32 16.62
C TYR A 35 -14.01 4.33 16.13
N SER A 36 -14.17 5.63 16.42
CA SER A 36 -13.22 6.67 15.99
C SER A 36 -11.77 6.41 16.42
N GLU A 37 -11.56 5.84 17.61
CA GLU A 37 -10.23 5.44 18.12
C GLU A 37 -9.66 4.26 17.32
N PHE A 38 -10.49 3.24 17.05
CA PHE A 38 -10.09 2.09 16.24
C PHE A 38 -9.68 2.55 14.84
N ASN A 39 -10.47 3.45 14.24
CA ASN A 39 -10.22 4.04 12.93
C ASN A 39 -8.91 4.85 12.91
N HIS A 40 -8.69 5.71 13.91
CA HIS A 40 -7.44 6.47 14.08
C HIS A 40 -6.22 5.55 14.14
N TYR A 41 -6.25 4.49 14.95
CA TYR A 41 -5.12 3.56 15.06
C TYR A 41 -4.94 2.67 13.83
N LEU A 42 -5.98 2.37 13.04
CA LEU A 42 -5.78 1.71 11.73
C LEU A 42 -4.91 2.57 10.80
N SER A 43 -5.15 3.88 10.73
CA SER A 43 -4.36 4.81 9.90
C SER A 43 -2.97 5.11 10.47
N GLU A 44 -2.82 5.27 11.79
CA GLU A 44 -1.51 5.44 12.43
C GLU A 44 -0.58 4.22 12.18
N THR A 45 -1.15 3.02 12.23
CA THR A 45 -0.40 1.74 12.09
C THR A 45 -0.28 1.24 10.65
N LYS A 46 -0.87 1.97 9.68
CA LYS A 46 -0.98 1.57 8.27
C LYS A 46 -1.65 0.21 8.04
N LEU A 47 -2.58 -0.16 8.93
CA LEU A 47 -3.46 -1.32 8.75
C LEU A 47 -4.64 -0.99 7.84
N ASP A 48 -5.01 0.27 7.68
CA ASP A 48 -6.02 0.71 6.70
C ASP A 48 -5.59 0.43 5.25
N ASP A 49 -4.36 0.79 4.88
CA ASP A 49 -3.76 0.43 3.58
C ASP A 49 -3.80 -1.09 3.34
N GLU A 50 -3.42 -1.88 4.36
CA GLU A 50 -3.36 -3.34 4.29
C GLU A 50 -4.77 -3.97 4.15
N ILE A 51 -5.76 -3.51 4.92
CA ILE A 51 -7.16 -3.90 4.79
C ILE A 51 -7.69 -3.59 3.39
N ASN A 52 -7.56 -2.32 2.96
CA ASN A 52 -8.10 -1.83 1.69
C ASN A 52 -7.43 -2.46 0.46
N SER A 53 -6.24 -3.07 0.63
CA SER A 53 -5.53 -3.79 -0.42
C SER A 53 -6.04 -5.23 -0.67
N ARG A 54 -7.11 -5.67 0.00
CA ARG A 54 -7.56 -7.07 0.01
C ARG A 54 -8.98 -7.22 -0.55
N GLU A 55 -9.20 -8.30 -1.31
CA GLU A 55 -10.48 -8.58 -1.96
C GLU A 55 -11.55 -9.10 -0.99
N THR A 56 -11.12 -9.79 0.07
CA THR A 56 -11.94 -10.53 1.03
C THR A 56 -11.32 -10.36 2.43
N ILE A 57 -12.08 -9.86 3.41
CA ILE A 57 -11.57 -9.62 4.77
C ILE A 57 -12.70 -9.50 5.82
N THR A 58 -12.38 -9.73 7.11
CA THR A 58 -13.26 -9.39 8.25
C THR A 58 -12.51 -8.56 9.28
N VAL A 59 -13.08 -7.42 9.69
CA VAL A 59 -12.53 -6.53 10.72
C VAL A 59 -13.38 -6.66 11.98
N LEU A 60 -12.79 -7.16 13.06
CA LEU A 60 -13.41 -7.25 14.38
C LEU A 60 -13.15 -5.95 15.15
N VAL A 61 -14.11 -5.02 15.14
CA VAL A 61 -13.95 -3.70 15.75
C VAL A 61 -14.21 -3.72 17.25
N LEU A 62 -13.43 -2.90 17.96
CA LEU A 62 -13.57 -2.63 19.39
C LEU A 62 -14.08 -1.20 19.57
N ASN A 63 -14.98 -1.01 20.55
CA ASN A 63 -15.49 0.31 20.92
C ASN A 63 -14.37 1.19 21.51
N ASN A 64 -14.44 2.50 21.28
CA ASN A 64 -13.45 3.51 21.72
C ASN A 64 -12.89 3.26 23.14
N GLY A 65 -13.75 3.03 24.13
CA GLY A 65 -13.32 2.83 25.53
C GLY A 65 -12.37 1.64 25.75
N VAL A 66 -12.46 0.60 24.92
CA VAL A 66 -11.52 -0.54 24.93
C VAL A 66 -10.20 -0.14 24.27
N VAL A 67 -10.27 0.54 23.12
CA VAL A 67 -9.11 0.95 22.33
C VAL A 67 -8.25 1.97 23.09
N SER A 68 -8.83 3.04 23.65
CA SER A 68 -8.08 4.03 24.44
C SER A 68 -7.48 3.41 25.71
N SER A 69 -8.15 2.42 26.31
CA SER A 69 -7.64 1.66 27.46
C SER A 69 -6.42 0.81 27.10
N LEU A 70 -6.35 0.29 25.86
CA LEU A 70 -5.17 -0.42 25.35
C LEU A 70 -4.04 0.57 24.98
N ALA A 71 -4.36 1.60 24.21
CA ALA A 71 -3.42 2.62 23.74
C ALA A 71 -2.74 3.38 24.89
N GLY A 72 -3.48 3.73 25.95
CA GLY A 72 -2.94 4.38 27.14
C GLY A 72 -1.98 3.53 27.98
N LYS A 73 -1.70 2.27 27.59
CA LYS A 73 -0.80 1.35 28.30
C LYS A 73 0.33 0.75 27.45
N HIS A 74 0.26 0.85 26.12
CA HIS A 74 1.14 0.11 25.21
C HIS A 74 1.61 0.96 24.01
N PRO A 75 2.84 0.77 23.49
CA PRO A 75 3.36 1.52 22.35
C PRO A 75 2.64 1.15 21.05
N LEU A 76 2.68 2.04 20.05
CA LEU A 76 1.98 1.91 18.77
C LEU A 76 2.27 0.58 18.04
N SER A 77 3.47 0.01 18.18
CA SER A 77 3.82 -1.33 17.64
C SER A 77 2.99 -2.46 18.26
N VAL A 78 2.72 -2.41 19.56
CA VAL A 78 1.86 -3.37 20.28
C VAL A 78 0.39 -3.14 19.91
N ILE A 79 -0.02 -1.88 19.73
CA ILE A 79 -1.37 -1.56 19.22
C ILE A 79 -1.57 -2.12 17.81
N LYS A 80 -0.59 -1.95 16.90
CA LYS A 80 -0.59 -2.61 15.60
C LYS A 80 -0.70 -4.13 15.76
N GLY A 81 0.10 -4.75 16.63
CA GLY A 81 0.07 -6.19 16.87
C GLY A 81 -1.31 -6.71 17.29
N VAL A 82 -1.97 -6.04 18.25
CA VAL A 82 -3.34 -6.40 18.68
C VAL A 82 -4.35 -6.16 17.57
N LEU A 83 -4.35 -4.99 16.92
CA LEU A 83 -5.31 -4.68 15.84
C LEU A 83 -5.15 -5.63 14.64
N SER A 84 -3.92 -6.04 14.32
CA SER A 84 -3.62 -7.02 13.26
C SER A 84 -4.24 -8.39 13.56
N LEU A 85 -4.35 -8.78 14.84
CA LEU A 85 -5.01 -10.01 15.28
C LEU A 85 -6.55 -9.90 15.23
N HIS A 86 -7.10 -8.69 15.16
CA HIS A 86 -8.54 -8.45 14.99
C HIS A 86 -8.98 -8.42 13.53
N ILE A 87 -8.05 -8.53 12.58
CA ILE A 87 -8.34 -8.46 11.14
C ILE A 87 -8.12 -9.85 10.54
N LEU A 88 -9.22 -10.57 10.31
CA LEU A 88 -9.24 -11.91 9.76
C LEU A 88 -9.12 -11.86 8.22
N LEU A 89 -8.32 -12.75 7.64
CA LEU A 89 -8.12 -12.84 6.19
C LEU A 89 -9.27 -13.55 5.46
N ASP A 90 -10.19 -14.17 6.20
CA ASP A 90 -11.41 -14.79 5.70
C ASP A 90 -12.62 -13.86 5.88
N TYR A 91 -13.60 -13.96 4.98
CA TYR A 91 -14.92 -13.35 5.20
C TYR A 91 -15.76 -14.16 6.19
N TYR A 92 -16.27 -13.50 7.23
CA TYR A 92 -17.25 -14.00 8.18
C TYR A 92 -18.36 -12.97 8.38
N ASP A 93 -19.61 -13.35 8.10
CA ASP A 93 -20.78 -12.58 8.49
C ASP A 93 -21.55 -13.27 9.64
N ASN A 94 -22.58 -12.59 10.13
CA ASN A 94 -23.45 -13.11 11.20
C ASN A 94 -23.97 -14.53 10.91
N LYS A 95 -24.23 -14.89 9.65
CA LYS A 95 -24.76 -16.22 9.29
C LYS A 95 -23.66 -17.26 9.32
N LYS A 96 -22.50 -16.98 8.71
CA LYS A 96 -21.35 -17.89 8.69
C LYS A 96 -20.83 -18.18 10.11
N LEU A 97 -20.83 -17.18 10.98
CA LEU A 97 -20.42 -17.36 12.39
C LEU A 97 -21.35 -18.29 13.19
N HIS A 98 -22.65 -18.33 12.88
CA HIS A 98 -23.64 -19.25 13.49
C HIS A 98 -23.89 -20.49 12.61
N ALA A 99 -22.95 -20.81 11.71
CA ALA A 99 -23.01 -21.96 10.79
C ALA A 99 -21.64 -22.65 10.69
N ILE A 100 -20.82 -22.56 11.74
CA ILE A 100 -19.52 -23.22 11.85
C ILE A 100 -19.79 -24.72 12.11
N SER A 101 -19.54 -25.57 11.11
CA SER A 101 -19.96 -26.98 11.10
C SER A 101 -19.59 -27.78 12.35
N ASP A 102 -18.35 -27.62 12.83
CA ASP A 102 -17.80 -28.34 13.99
C ASP A 102 -17.91 -27.53 15.30
N GLY A 103 -18.67 -26.42 15.27
CA GLY A 103 -18.81 -25.47 16.38
C GLY A 103 -17.59 -24.58 16.62
N THR A 104 -16.43 -24.90 16.05
CA THR A 104 -15.20 -24.09 16.15
C THR A 104 -14.43 -24.11 14.83
N THR A 105 -13.74 -23.01 14.51
CA THR A 105 -12.79 -22.91 13.41
C THR A 105 -11.64 -21.98 13.78
N LEU A 106 -10.46 -22.23 13.23
CA LEU A 106 -9.38 -21.25 13.21
C LEU A 106 -9.55 -20.32 12.00
N SER A 107 -9.09 -19.08 12.11
CA SER A 107 -8.92 -18.16 10.98
C SER A 107 -7.58 -17.45 11.07
N THR A 108 -6.95 -17.26 9.90
CA THR A 108 -5.67 -16.55 9.77
C THR A 108 -5.92 -15.05 9.88
N THR A 109 -5.02 -14.30 10.52
CA THR A 109 -5.15 -12.85 10.68
C THR A 109 -4.00 -12.09 10.03
N LEU A 110 -4.13 -10.76 9.90
CA LEU A 110 -3.01 -9.90 9.49
C LEU A 110 -1.81 -9.98 10.44
N PHE A 111 -2.00 -10.37 11.70
CA PHE A 111 -0.83 -10.55 12.58
C PHE A 111 0.09 -11.66 12.05
N GLN A 112 -0.46 -12.66 11.36
CA GLN A 112 0.32 -13.73 10.75
C GLN A 112 1.22 -13.27 9.59
N THR A 113 0.88 -12.17 8.90
CA THR A 113 1.65 -11.65 7.75
C THR A 113 2.78 -10.68 8.12
N THR A 114 2.92 -10.34 9.41
CA THR A 114 3.94 -9.40 9.93
C THR A 114 5.34 -10.01 10.08
N GLY A 115 5.47 -11.33 10.17
CA GLY A 115 6.67 -12.02 10.63
C GLY A 115 6.83 -12.05 12.16
N ASN A 116 6.03 -11.31 12.92
CA ASN A 116 6.05 -11.25 14.38
C ASN A 116 5.23 -12.35 15.07
N ALA A 117 4.56 -13.22 14.30
CA ALA A 117 3.66 -14.27 14.78
C ALA A 117 4.24 -15.69 14.58
N PRO A 118 4.98 -16.25 15.56
CA PRO A 118 5.48 -17.62 15.50
C PRO A 118 4.39 -18.64 15.83
N GLY A 119 4.12 -19.59 14.93
CA GLY A 119 3.09 -20.61 15.15
C GLY A 119 1.69 -20.00 15.26
N ASP A 120 0.85 -20.54 16.14
CA ASP A 120 -0.59 -20.22 16.22
C ASP A 120 -0.89 -18.81 16.78
N VAL A 121 0.12 -17.99 17.10
CA VAL A 121 -0.03 -16.65 17.69
C VAL A 121 -0.76 -15.69 16.73
N GLY A 122 -0.62 -15.86 15.41
CA GLY A 122 -1.30 -15.05 14.39
C GLY A 122 -2.68 -15.58 13.98
N PHE A 123 -3.25 -16.55 14.70
CA PHE A 123 -4.54 -17.16 14.41
C PHE A 123 -5.56 -16.87 15.51
N VAL A 124 -6.82 -16.71 15.12
CA VAL A 124 -7.96 -16.56 16.01
C VAL A 124 -8.80 -17.83 15.97
N ASN A 125 -9.15 -18.35 17.14
CA ASN A 125 -10.21 -19.34 17.29
C ASN A 125 -11.55 -18.61 17.35
N ILE A 126 -12.47 -19.02 16.46
CA ILE A 126 -13.85 -18.59 16.39
C ILE A 126 -14.72 -19.79 16.79
N THR A 127 -15.60 -19.62 17.77
CA THR A 127 -16.44 -20.72 18.29
C THR A 127 -17.91 -20.28 18.39
N ASP A 128 -18.82 -21.04 17.81
CA ASP A 128 -20.27 -20.89 18.00
C ASP A 128 -20.67 -21.46 19.38
N LEU A 129 -21.34 -20.63 20.18
CA LEU A 129 -21.63 -20.87 21.58
C LEU A 129 -23.14 -20.99 21.82
N LYS A 130 -23.49 -21.92 22.72
CA LYS A 130 -24.87 -22.21 23.11
C LYS A 130 -25.62 -20.93 23.50
N GLY A 131 -26.77 -20.72 22.87
CA GLY A 131 -27.62 -19.54 23.08
C GLY A 131 -27.50 -18.46 22.02
N GLY A 132 -26.88 -18.74 20.86
CA GLY A 132 -26.75 -17.75 19.77
C GLY A 132 -25.73 -16.67 20.10
N LYS A 133 -24.56 -17.10 20.60
CA LYS A 133 -23.40 -16.26 20.87
C LYS A 133 -22.23 -16.82 20.07
N VAL A 134 -21.28 -15.97 19.70
CA VAL A 134 -20.05 -16.42 19.03
C VAL A 134 -18.87 -15.86 19.79
N GLY A 135 -17.99 -16.74 20.25
CA GLY A 135 -16.79 -16.38 21.00
C GLY A 135 -15.56 -16.30 20.11
N PHE A 136 -14.62 -15.43 20.50
CA PHE A 136 -13.31 -15.26 19.86
C PHE A 136 -12.19 -15.34 20.90
N GLY A 137 -11.05 -15.89 20.50
CA GLY A 137 -9.85 -16.03 21.32
C GLY A 137 -8.61 -16.28 20.47
N SER A 138 -7.42 -16.20 21.05
CA SER A 138 -6.20 -16.63 20.36
C SER A 138 -6.23 -18.16 20.16
N ALA A 139 -5.72 -18.63 19.02
CA ALA A 139 -5.59 -20.06 18.74
C ALA A 139 -4.54 -20.78 19.60
N VAL A 140 -3.62 -20.05 20.24
CA VAL A 140 -2.55 -20.63 21.06
C VAL A 140 -3.12 -21.44 22.22
N ALA A 141 -2.68 -22.69 22.36
CA ALA A 141 -3.20 -23.64 23.35
C ALA A 141 -3.23 -23.07 24.78
N GLY A 142 -4.37 -23.20 25.45
CA GLY A 142 -4.60 -22.65 26.80
C GLY A 142 -5.02 -21.17 26.83
N SER A 143 -5.11 -20.50 25.68
CA SER A 143 -5.72 -19.17 25.58
C SER A 143 -7.22 -19.21 25.91
N LYS A 144 -7.74 -18.06 26.33
CA LYS A 144 -9.16 -17.91 26.66
C LYS A 144 -10.01 -17.49 25.46
N LEU A 145 -11.31 -17.74 25.60
CA LEU A 145 -12.38 -17.33 24.67
C LEU A 145 -13.25 -16.25 25.34
N ASP A 146 -12.62 -15.19 25.86
CA ASP A 146 -13.28 -14.15 26.67
C ASP A 146 -14.02 -13.10 25.82
N SER A 147 -13.66 -12.96 24.53
CA SER A 147 -14.31 -12.02 23.61
C SER A 147 -15.51 -12.66 22.91
N THR A 148 -16.55 -11.86 22.64
CA THR A 148 -17.85 -12.29 22.13
C THR A 148 -18.36 -11.30 21.07
N TYR A 149 -18.99 -11.82 20.02
CA TYR A 149 -19.71 -11.05 19.01
C TYR A 149 -20.87 -10.23 19.62
N THR A 150 -20.87 -8.92 19.38
CA THR A 150 -21.94 -8.00 19.82
C THR A 150 -22.93 -7.70 18.70
N LYS A 151 -22.47 -7.14 17.57
CA LYS A 151 -23.33 -6.70 16.45
C LYS A 151 -22.58 -6.66 15.12
N SER A 152 -23.33 -6.77 14.02
CA SER A 152 -22.82 -6.44 12.68
C SER A 152 -22.86 -4.93 12.48
N VAL A 153 -21.72 -4.33 12.08
CA VAL A 153 -21.60 -2.89 11.81
C VAL A 153 -21.80 -2.60 10.33
N LYS A 154 -21.09 -3.32 9.46
CA LYS A 154 -21.17 -3.19 8.00
C LYS A 154 -20.91 -4.56 7.36
N GLN A 155 -21.67 -4.94 6.34
CA GLN A 155 -21.41 -6.16 5.56
C GLN A 155 -21.57 -5.83 4.07
N ILE A 156 -20.50 -6.05 3.30
CA ILE A 156 -20.49 -6.08 1.84
C ILE A 156 -20.19 -7.54 1.46
N PRO A 157 -21.20 -8.32 1.04
CA PRO A 157 -21.08 -9.77 0.87
C PRO A 157 -19.88 -10.20 0.04
N TYR A 158 -19.13 -11.17 0.57
CA TYR A 158 -17.90 -11.74 0.00
C TYR A 158 -16.70 -10.77 -0.12
N ASN A 159 -16.83 -9.51 0.33
CA ASN A 159 -15.80 -8.48 0.22
C ASN A 159 -15.29 -8.02 1.60
N ILE A 160 -16.10 -7.30 2.37
CA ILE A 160 -15.73 -6.89 3.73
C ILE A 160 -16.87 -7.08 4.71
N SER A 161 -16.54 -7.61 5.88
CA SER A 161 -17.42 -7.69 7.04
C SER A 161 -16.79 -6.94 8.20
N VAL A 162 -17.56 -6.08 8.86
CA VAL A 162 -17.16 -5.30 10.03
C VAL A 162 -18.09 -5.67 11.18
N LEU A 163 -17.55 -6.29 12.21
CA LEU A 163 -18.30 -6.88 13.32
C LEU A 163 -17.78 -6.34 14.65
N GLU A 164 -18.65 -5.91 15.54
CA GLU A 164 -18.26 -5.48 16.89
C GLU A 164 -18.04 -6.71 17.78
N ILE A 165 -16.95 -6.70 18.55
CA ILE A 165 -16.70 -7.64 19.65
C ILE A 165 -16.49 -6.87 20.96
N ASN A 166 -16.84 -7.46 22.11
CA ASN A 166 -16.88 -6.74 23.39
C ASN A 166 -15.51 -6.55 24.07
N GLU A 167 -14.55 -7.45 23.85
CA GLU A 167 -13.23 -7.48 24.52
C GLU A 167 -12.11 -7.72 23.51
N PRO A 168 -10.87 -7.25 23.77
CA PRO A 168 -9.76 -7.40 22.83
C PRO A 168 -9.25 -8.84 22.84
N ILE A 169 -9.09 -9.44 21.66
CA ILE A 169 -8.40 -10.72 21.49
C ILE A 169 -6.90 -10.49 21.69
N ILE A 170 -6.32 -11.11 22.73
CA ILE A 170 -4.89 -11.03 23.03
C ILE A 170 -4.26 -12.41 22.88
N ALA A 171 -3.29 -12.54 21.97
CA ALA A 171 -2.41 -13.71 21.91
C ALA A 171 -1.21 -13.55 22.87
N PRO A 172 -0.69 -14.65 23.44
CA PRO A 172 0.51 -14.62 24.28
C PRO A 172 1.69 -13.92 23.61
N GLY A 173 2.39 -13.09 24.37
CA GLY A 173 3.57 -12.34 23.91
C GLY A 173 3.30 -10.96 23.32
N ILE A 174 2.11 -10.70 22.73
CA ILE A 174 1.84 -9.42 22.02
C ILE A 174 1.96 -8.20 22.96
N LEU A 175 1.26 -8.22 24.11
CA LEU A 175 1.27 -7.07 25.06
C LEU A 175 2.65 -6.84 25.73
N THR A 176 3.54 -7.82 25.66
CA THR A 176 4.91 -7.79 26.19
C THR A 176 5.96 -7.67 25.09
N ALA A 177 5.56 -7.46 23.83
CA ALA A 177 6.50 -7.30 22.74
C ALA A 177 7.33 -6.02 22.94
N PRO A 178 8.67 -6.07 22.77
CA PRO A 178 9.50 -4.87 22.87
C PRO A 178 9.03 -3.77 21.90
N ALA A 179 9.03 -2.53 22.36
CA ALA A 179 8.94 -1.39 21.46
C ALA A 179 10.16 -1.41 20.51
N PRO A 180 9.99 -1.18 19.20
CA PRO A 180 11.13 -1.06 18.29
C PRO A 180 11.94 0.21 18.64
N SER A 181 13.13 0.03 19.20
CA SER A 181 14.11 1.10 19.41
C SER A 181 15.13 1.17 18.26
N ALA A 182 16.01 2.17 18.29
CA ALA A 182 17.16 2.23 17.37
C ALA A 182 18.14 1.03 17.54
N ASP A 183 18.02 0.30 18.66
CA ASP A 183 18.84 -0.86 19.02
C ASP A 183 18.27 -2.20 18.52
N VAL A 184 17.19 -2.18 17.72
CA VAL A 184 16.67 -3.39 17.06
C VAL A 184 17.80 -4.07 16.28
N ASN A 185 17.97 -5.36 16.52
CA ASN A 185 19.02 -6.18 15.90
C ASN A 185 18.68 -6.50 14.43
N ILE A 186 18.76 -5.48 13.57
CA ILE A 186 18.49 -5.55 12.13
C ILE A 186 19.34 -6.65 11.48
N THR A 187 20.63 -6.77 11.83
CA THR A 187 21.51 -7.80 11.27
C THR A 187 21.06 -9.21 11.67
N GLY A 188 20.75 -9.46 12.95
CA GLY A 188 20.27 -10.78 13.40
C GLY A 188 18.92 -11.19 12.80
N LEU A 189 18.03 -10.23 12.52
CA LEU A 189 16.78 -10.47 11.77
C LEU A 189 17.06 -10.87 10.32
N LEU A 190 17.96 -10.16 9.65
CA LEU A 190 18.35 -10.41 8.26
C LEU A 190 19.17 -11.70 8.08
N GLU A 191 20.05 -12.05 9.02
CA GLU A 191 20.76 -13.33 9.03
C GLU A 191 19.81 -14.51 9.17
N LYS A 192 18.79 -14.38 10.03
CA LYS A 192 17.71 -15.38 10.19
C LYS A 192 16.86 -15.49 8.93
N ALA A 193 16.71 -14.41 8.17
CA ALA A 193 15.98 -14.37 6.90
C ALA A 193 16.80 -14.87 5.68
N GLY A 194 18.11 -15.15 5.84
CA GLY A 194 18.97 -15.63 4.75
C GLY A 194 19.58 -14.53 3.88
N CYS A 195 19.74 -13.32 4.42
CA CYS A 195 20.35 -12.16 3.75
C CYS A 195 21.79 -11.88 4.23
N LYS A 196 22.61 -12.92 4.42
CA LYS A 196 23.93 -12.80 5.09
C LYS A 196 24.94 -11.98 4.29
N THR A 197 24.91 -12.08 2.97
CA THR A 197 25.73 -11.25 2.07
C THR A 197 25.36 -9.77 2.20
N PHE A 198 24.07 -9.45 2.26
CA PHE A 198 23.61 -8.08 2.50
C PHE A 198 24.01 -7.57 3.89
N VAL A 199 23.86 -8.40 4.94
CA VAL A 199 24.30 -8.08 6.31
C VAL A 199 25.80 -7.77 6.39
N LYS A 200 26.62 -8.56 5.70
CA LYS A 200 28.06 -8.30 5.57
C LYS A 200 28.30 -6.93 4.93
N LEU A 201 27.69 -6.66 3.79
CA LEU A 201 27.87 -5.41 3.02
C LEU A 201 27.44 -4.16 3.80
N ILE A 202 26.27 -4.16 4.47
CA ILE A 202 25.83 -3.00 5.29
C ILE A 202 26.68 -2.79 6.55
N THR A 203 27.37 -3.82 7.01
CA THR A 203 28.29 -3.75 8.16
C THR A 203 29.65 -3.20 7.73
N GLU A 204 30.24 -3.73 6.65
CA GLU A 204 31.54 -3.30 6.11
C GLU A 204 31.52 -1.86 5.55
N THR A 205 30.41 -1.44 4.96
CA THR A 205 30.20 -0.05 4.49
C THR A 205 29.73 0.91 5.58
N GLY A 206 29.33 0.40 6.75
CA GLY A 206 28.78 1.20 7.85
C GLY A 206 27.33 1.68 7.65
N VAL A 207 26.67 1.34 6.53
CA VAL A 207 25.27 1.70 6.22
C VAL A 207 24.28 1.23 7.30
N LEU A 208 24.61 0.17 8.04
CA LEU A 208 23.86 -0.28 9.23
C LEU A 208 23.56 0.86 10.23
N LYS A 209 24.49 1.80 10.42
CA LYS A 209 24.27 2.97 11.31
C LYS A 209 23.24 3.94 10.75
N VAL A 210 23.17 4.09 9.43
CA VAL A 210 22.15 4.91 8.76
C VAL A 210 20.77 4.28 8.97
N TYR A 211 20.67 2.96 8.83
CA TYR A 211 19.43 2.22 9.12
C TYR A 211 19.01 2.36 10.60
N GLN A 212 19.92 2.19 11.55
CA GLN A 212 19.61 2.36 12.98
C GLN A 212 19.10 3.78 13.31
N LEU A 213 19.67 4.82 12.68
CA LEU A 213 19.22 6.20 12.83
C LEU A 213 17.88 6.48 12.12
N ALA A 214 17.59 5.82 11.00
CA ALA A 214 16.33 5.93 10.28
C ALA A 214 15.18 5.15 10.97
N ALA A 215 15.48 4.00 11.57
CA ALA A 215 14.50 3.14 12.26
C ALA A 215 13.75 3.86 13.39
N ALA A 216 14.36 4.88 14.01
CA ALA A 216 13.71 5.72 15.03
C ALA A 216 12.70 6.75 14.46
N LYS A 217 12.63 6.93 13.14
CA LYS A 217 11.76 7.89 12.44
C LYS A 217 10.78 7.27 11.44
N GLY A 218 11.13 6.10 10.92
CA GLY A 218 10.46 5.47 9.79
C GLY A 218 11.50 4.83 8.88
N LEU A 219 11.47 3.50 8.76
CA LEU A 219 12.37 2.76 7.88
C LEU A 219 11.67 1.56 7.26
N THR A 220 11.84 1.43 5.95
CA THR A 220 11.55 0.22 5.19
C THR A 220 12.87 -0.30 4.62
N VAL A 221 13.20 -1.58 4.82
CA VAL A 221 14.38 -2.21 4.20
C VAL A 221 13.95 -3.35 3.28
N PHE A 222 14.48 -3.36 2.06
CA PHE A 222 14.30 -4.39 1.04
C PHE A 222 15.59 -5.21 0.91
N ALA A 223 15.81 -6.19 1.78
CA ALA A 223 17.06 -6.94 1.80
C ALA A 223 17.08 -8.06 0.75
N PRO A 224 18.02 -8.07 -0.21
CA PRO A 224 18.16 -9.20 -1.13
C PRO A 224 18.59 -10.45 -0.38
N ASN A 225 18.01 -11.60 -0.74
CA ASN A 225 18.44 -12.89 -0.19
C ASN A 225 19.82 -13.30 -0.72
N ASP A 226 20.47 -14.31 -0.11
CA ASP A 226 21.79 -14.77 -0.54
C ASP A 226 21.82 -15.39 -1.96
N GLU A 227 20.68 -15.63 -2.60
CA GLU A 227 20.57 -16.14 -3.98
C GLU A 227 20.48 -15.01 -5.01
N ALA A 228 19.85 -13.88 -4.65
CA ALA A 228 19.79 -12.66 -5.45
C ALA A 228 21.17 -12.22 -5.92
N PHE A 229 22.17 -12.20 -5.02
CA PHE A 229 23.57 -11.87 -5.33
C PHE A 229 24.27 -12.86 -6.28
N LYS A 230 23.65 -13.98 -6.61
CA LYS A 230 24.14 -15.00 -7.56
C LYS A 230 23.38 -14.98 -8.89
N ALA A 231 22.35 -14.14 -9.02
CA ALA A 231 21.50 -14.10 -10.21
C ALA A 231 22.26 -13.55 -11.43
N ALA A 232 21.94 -14.10 -12.61
CA ALA A 232 22.55 -13.72 -13.89
C ALA A 232 22.09 -12.31 -14.33
N GLY A 233 22.74 -11.29 -13.79
CA GLY A 233 22.40 -9.87 -13.98
C GLY A 233 22.96 -8.95 -12.90
N VAL A 234 23.34 -9.49 -11.74
CA VAL A 234 24.02 -8.70 -10.69
C VAL A 234 25.44 -8.31 -11.15
N PRO A 235 25.83 -7.03 -11.07
CA PRO A 235 27.18 -6.57 -11.38
C PRO A 235 28.19 -7.11 -10.34
N ASP A 236 29.47 -7.24 -10.72
CA ASP A 236 30.52 -7.57 -9.75
C ASP A 236 30.71 -6.41 -8.77
N LEU A 237 30.11 -6.57 -7.58
CA LEU A 237 30.17 -5.61 -6.48
C LEU A 237 31.60 -5.33 -6.01
N SER A 238 32.57 -6.17 -6.38
CA SER A 238 34.00 -5.97 -6.10
C SER A 238 34.65 -4.88 -6.97
N GLN A 239 34.04 -4.50 -8.09
CA GLN A 239 34.52 -3.42 -8.97
C GLN A 239 33.97 -2.05 -8.58
N LEU A 240 32.95 -2.00 -7.73
CA LEU A 240 32.32 -0.76 -7.27
C LEU A 240 33.22 -0.05 -6.26
N SER A 241 33.31 1.26 -6.34
CA SER A 241 33.87 2.07 -5.26
C SER A 241 33.02 1.96 -4.00
N ASN A 242 33.61 2.27 -2.84
CA ASN A 242 32.89 2.29 -1.58
C ASN A 242 31.68 3.26 -1.59
N ALA A 243 31.75 4.35 -2.36
CA ALA A 243 30.65 5.30 -2.52
C ALA A 243 29.46 4.69 -3.32
N GLU A 244 29.75 3.98 -4.41
CA GLU A 244 28.73 3.30 -5.23
C GLU A 244 28.10 2.13 -4.46
N LEU A 245 28.89 1.40 -3.66
CA LEU A 245 28.37 0.39 -2.73
C LEU A 245 27.47 0.99 -1.64
N VAL A 246 27.87 2.11 -1.03
CA VAL A 246 27.03 2.82 -0.04
C VAL A 246 25.72 3.29 -0.66
N ALA A 247 25.75 3.86 -1.87
CA ALA A 247 24.55 4.28 -2.59
C ALA A 247 23.66 3.09 -2.96
N LEU A 248 24.22 1.99 -3.50
CA LEU A 248 23.48 0.76 -3.80
C LEU A 248 22.78 0.18 -2.56
N LEU A 249 23.45 0.17 -1.40
CA LEU A 249 22.84 -0.33 -0.16
C LEU A 249 21.77 0.63 0.38
N GLN A 250 21.98 1.95 0.27
CA GLN A 250 20.95 2.93 0.63
C GLN A 250 19.74 2.91 -0.32
N TYR A 251 19.90 2.46 -1.57
CA TYR A 251 18.80 2.25 -2.52
C TYR A 251 17.86 1.12 -2.08
N HIS A 252 18.36 0.14 -1.32
CA HIS A 252 17.56 -0.95 -0.75
C HIS A 252 16.76 -0.53 0.51
N ALA A 253 16.58 0.78 0.76
CA ALA A 253 15.84 1.25 1.92
C ALA A 253 15.14 2.60 1.70
N LEU A 254 14.02 2.81 2.39
CA LEU A 254 13.22 4.04 2.34
C LEU A 254 13.30 4.81 3.67
N ALA A 255 13.28 6.15 3.61
CA ALA A 255 13.22 7.03 4.78
C ALA A 255 11.84 7.08 5.47
N SER A 256 10.97 6.12 5.18
CA SER A 256 9.57 6.05 5.58
C SER A 256 9.21 4.65 6.05
N TYR A 257 8.22 4.56 6.94
CA TYR A 257 7.55 3.31 7.26
C TYR A 257 6.52 2.98 6.18
N THR A 258 6.72 1.90 5.44
CA THR A 258 5.91 1.55 4.26
C THR A 258 5.66 0.03 4.25
N PRO A 259 4.68 -0.47 5.04
CA PRO A 259 4.34 -1.89 5.07
C PRO A 259 3.70 -2.37 3.76
N LYS A 260 3.47 -3.68 3.63
CA LYS A 260 3.04 -4.32 2.38
C LYS A 260 1.75 -3.70 1.81
N GLY A 261 0.75 -3.44 2.64
CA GLY A 261 -0.46 -2.70 2.27
C GLY A 261 -0.16 -1.36 1.62
N SER A 262 0.69 -0.53 2.25
CA SER A 262 1.07 0.78 1.71
C SER A 262 1.84 0.66 0.40
N LEU A 263 2.68 -0.36 0.22
CA LEU A 263 3.30 -0.66 -1.08
C LEU A 263 2.25 -1.03 -2.14
N LYS A 264 1.13 -1.66 -1.76
CA LYS A 264 0.03 -2.01 -2.66
C LYS A 264 -0.90 -0.84 -3.00
N THR A 265 -1.01 0.17 -2.15
CA THR A 265 -1.85 1.37 -2.38
C THR A 265 -1.09 2.54 -3.01
N THR A 266 0.24 2.57 -2.89
CA THR A 266 1.13 3.59 -3.48
C THR A 266 1.07 3.58 -5.01
N LYS A 267 1.08 4.77 -5.62
CA LYS A 267 1.14 4.99 -7.08
C LYS A 267 2.29 5.91 -7.51
N ASP A 268 2.81 6.70 -6.58
CA ASP A 268 3.91 7.62 -6.79
C ASP A 268 5.27 6.92 -6.58
N PRO A 269 6.35 7.36 -7.24
CA PRO A 269 7.69 6.80 -7.02
C PRO A 269 8.16 6.95 -5.56
N LEU A 270 8.68 5.86 -4.99
CA LEU A 270 9.21 5.79 -3.64
C LEU A 270 10.67 6.23 -3.62
N SER A 271 10.97 7.39 -3.02
CA SER A 271 12.34 7.87 -2.92
C SER A 271 13.12 7.16 -1.82
N THR A 272 14.31 6.65 -2.16
CA THR A 272 15.13 5.82 -1.28
C THR A 272 16.09 6.66 -0.41
N LEU A 273 16.76 6.02 0.55
CA LEU A 273 17.82 6.66 1.34
C LEU A 273 19.05 7.06 0.50
N ALA A 274 19.18 6.57 -0.74
CA ALA A 274 20.24 6.98 -1.66
C ALA A 274 19.95 8.34 -2.32
N THR A 275 18.69 8.82 -2.34
CA THR A 275 18.32 10.10 -2.97
C THR A 275 19.06 11.26 -2.31
N ASN A 276 19.78 12.03 -3.11
CA ASN A 276 20.63 13.12 -2.64
C ASN A 276 20.73 14.24 -3.68
N GLY A 277 21.48 15.31 -3.37
CA GLY A 277 21.60 16.48 -4.25
C GLY A 277 22.23 16.23 -5.64
N ALA A 278 22.86 15.07 -5.86
CA ALA A 278 23.47 14.69 -7.13
C ALA A 278 22.66 13.67 -7.95
N GLY A 279 21.62 13.06 -7.38
CA GLY A 279 20.80 12.05 -8.08
C GLY A 279 19.50 11.72 -7.36
N LYS A 280 18.44 11.51 -8.15
CA LYS A 280 17.18 10.95 -7.66
C LYS A 280 17.23 9.44 -7.76
N TYR A 281 17.11 8.77 -6.62
CA TYR A 281 17.17 7.33 -6.51
C TYR A 281 15.78 6.85 -6.10
N ASP A 282 14.85 6.90 -7.05
CA ASP A 282 13.45 6.54 -6.85
C ASP A 282 13.20 5.06 -7.26
N LEU A 283 12.19 4.43 -6.66
CA LEU A 283 11.70 3.08 -6.97
C LEU A 283 10.23 3.14 -7.40
N THR A 284 9.86 2.39 -8.43
CA THR A 284 8.47 2.15 -8.81
C THR A 284 7.94 0.87 -8.18
N VAL A 285 6.62 0.75 -8.00
CA VAL A 285 5.98 -0.45 -7.45
C VAL A 285 4.87 -0.92 -8.39
N GLU A 286 4.95 -2.18 -8.79
CA GLU A 286 3.92 -2.89 -9.53
C GLU A 286 3.22 -3.92 -8.62
N THR A 287 1.92 -4.14 -8.83
CA THR A 287 1.13 -5.11 -8.06
C THR A 287 0.39 -6.09 -8.96
N ALA A 288 0.36 -7.35 -8.53
CA ALA A 288 -0.38 -8.43 -9.17
C ALA A 288 -1.08 -9.27 -8.08
N GLY A 289 -2.33 -8.93 -7.78
CA GLY A 289 -3.06 -9.50 -6.63
C GLY A 289 -2.37 -9.17 -5.32
N ASP A 290 -1.97 -10.18 -4.55
CA ASP A 290 -1.17 -10.00 -3.33
C ASP A 290 0.36 -10.04 -3.58
N SER A 291 0.82 -10.13 -4.83
CA SER A 291 2.24 -9.98 -5.16
C SER A 291 2.61 -8.52 -5.33
N VAL A 292 3.72 -8.11 -4.70
CA VAL A 292 4.32 -6.78 -4.84
C VAL A 292 5.67 -6.95 -5.54
N THR A 293 5.89 -6.18 -6.60
CA THR A 293 7.14 -6.14 -7.36
C THR A 293 7.68 -4.72 -7.33
N LEU A 294 8.93 -4.57 -6.96
CA LEU A 294 9.68 -3.31 -7.02
C LEU A 294 10.36 -3.23 -8.38
N ASP A 295 10.34 -2.06 -9.01
CA ASP A 295 11.05 -1.76 -10.25
C ASP A 295 12.08 -0.65 -10.00
N SER A 296 13.27 -0.82 -10.58
CA SER A 296 14.41 0.10 -10.50
C SER A 296 14.81 0.69 -11.86
N GLY A 297 14.01 0.46 -12.91
CA GLY A 297 14.29 0.87 -14.28
C GLY A 297 15.41 0.08 -14.98
N VAL A 298 16.35 -0.50 -14.21
CA VAL A 298 17.37 -1.44 -14.69
C VAL A 298 16.89 -2.89 -14.58
N GLY A 299 16.06 -3.20 -13.57
CA GLY A 299 15.47 -4.52 -13.36
C GLY A 299 14.44 -4.54 -12.23
N THR A 300 13.69 -5.64 -12.14
CA THR A 300 12.59 -5.80 -11.17
C THR A 300 12.91 -6.84 -10.10
N SER A 301 12.36 -6.65 -8.90
CA SER A 301 12.58 -7.50 -7.75
C SER A 301 11.28 -7.69 -6.96
N ARG A 302 10.88 -8.94 -6.76
CA ARG A 302 9.64 -9.27 -6.03
C ARG A 302 9.88 -9.24 -4.53
N VAL A 303 8.90 -8.70 -3.79
CA VAL A 303 8.86 -8.79 -2.31
C VAL A 303 8.49 -10.23 -1.93
N ALA A 304 9.47 -10.96 -1.41
CA ALA A 304 9.36 -12.40 -1.20
C ALA A 304 8.76 -12.77 0.16
N SER A 305 9.17 -12.08 1.24
CA SER A 305 8.60 -12.27 2.58
C SER A 305 8.75 -11.05 3.50
N THR A 306 7.88 -10.94 4.50
CA THR A 306 8.02 -9.99 5.62
C THR A 306 8.92 -10.62 6.69
N VAL A 307 10.04 -9.97 7.01
CA VAL A 307 10.95 -10.37 8.12
C VAL A 307 10.48 -9.73 9.43
N LEU A 308 10.00 -8.48 9.34
CA LEU A 308 9.50 -7.70 10.46
C LEU A 308 8.49 -6.66 9.92
N ASP A 309 7.35 -6.50 10.59
CA ASP A 309 6.46 -5.34 10.42
C ASP A 309 5.99 -4.84 11.80
N SER A 310 6.73 -3.86 12.34
CA SER A 310 6.54 -3.31 13.69
C SER A 310 6.78 -1.80 13.68
N THR A 311 5.69 -1.02 13.59
CA THR A 311 5.70 0.44 13.42
C THR A 311 6.69 1.12 14.38
N PRO A 312 7.66 1.92 13.90
CA PRO A 312 7.81 2.47 12.54
C PRO A 312 8.86 1.76 11.66
N LEU A 313 9.17 0.49 11.91
CA LEU A 313 10.16 -0.30 11.17
C LEU A 313 9.51 -1.49 10.44
N CYS A 314 9.75 -1.60 9.13
CA CYS A 314 9.49 -2.83 8.37
C CYS A 314 10.73 -3.32 7.61
N ILE A 315 10.87 -4.63 7.51
CA ILE A 315 11.97 -5.31 6.82
C ILE A 315 11.36 -6.43 5.96
N PHE A 316 11.69 -6.41 4.68
CA PHE A 316 11.28 -7.38 3.67
C PHE A 316 12.49 -8.10 3.10
N THR A 317 12.32 -9.36 2.69
CA THR A 317 13.24 -10.00 1.74
C THR A 317 12.80 -9.74 0.31
N VAL A 318 13.75 -9.62 -0.62
CA VAL A 318 13.48 -9.48 -2.06
C VAL A 318 14.28 -10.47 -2.90
N ASP A 319 13.69 -10.90 -4.03
CA ASP A 319 14.21 -11.99 -4.87
C ASP A 319 15.44 -11.61 -5.71
N ASN A 320 15.58 -10.32 -6.09
CA ASN A 320 16.71 -9.76 -6.85
C ASN A 320 17.33 -8.54 -6.14
N VAL A 321 18.59 -8.25 -6.45
CA VAL A 321 19.23 -6.98 -6.05
C VAL A 321 18.62 -5.83 -6.86
N LEU A 322 18.18 -4.76 -6.19
CA LEU A 322 17.68 -3.53 -6.81
C LEU A 322 18.88 -2.72 -7.35
N LEU A 323 18.86 -2.37 -8.64
CA LEU A 323 19.99 -1.71 -9.30
C LEU A 323 19.55 -0.32 -9.80
N PRO A 324 20.00 0.79 -9.17
CA PRO A 324 19.56 2.13 -9.55
C PRO A 324 20.05 2.52 -10.95
N THR A 325 19.22 3.25 -11.70
CA THR A 325 19.55 3.79 -13.03
C THR A 325 20.75 4.74 -13.00
N GLU A 326 21.03 5.35 -11.87
CA GLU A 326 22.08 6.35 -11.66
C GLU A 326 23.48 5.71 -11.62
N LEU A 327 23.55 4.41 -11.34
CA LEU A 327 24.79 3.63 -11.29
C LEU A 327 24.87 2.56 -12.38
N PHE A 328 23.74 1.95 -12.76
CA PHE A 328 23.67 0.80 -13.67
C PHE A 328 22.81 1.04 -14.92
N GLY A 329 22.19 2.21 -15.04
CA GLY A 329 21.54 2.63 -16.28
C GLY A 329 22.58 2.70 -17.41
N LYS A 330 22.20 2.21 -18.58
CA LYS A 330 23.00 2.44 -19.80
C LYS A 330 23.04 3.95 -20.03
N SER A 331 24.24 4.53 -19.94
CA SER A 331 24.47 5.95 -20.24
C SER A 331 23.72 6.32 -21.53
N PRO A 332 22.95 7.44 -21.56
CA PRO A 332 22.24 7.86 -22.76
C PRO A 332 23.20 7.85 -23.93
N SER A 333 22.85 7.12 -25.00
CA SER A 333 23.69 7.05 -26.21
C SER A 333 24.11 8.46 -26.59
N PRO A 334 25.40 8.73 -26.85
CA PRO A 334 25.86 10.07 -27.20
C PRO A 334 24.94 10.65 -28.27
N ALA A 335 24.34 11.80 -27.96
CA ALA A 335 23.49 12.52 -28.91
C ALA A 335 24.27 12.64 -30.22
N PRO A 336 23.67 12.27 -31.37
CA PRO A 336 24.42 11.86 -32.55
C PRO A 336 25.46 12.92 -32.91
N SER A 337 26.74 12.55 -32.70
CA SER A 337 27.86 13.46 -32.92
C SER A 337 27.77 13.97 -34.35
N LEU A 338 27.66 15.29 -34.50
CA LEU A 338 27.71 16.00 -35.79
C LEU A 338 29.12 15.88 -36.35
N SER A 339 29.42 14.68 -36.84
CA SER A 339 30.66 14.35 -37.50
C SER A 339 30.71 15.16 -38.80
N PRO A 340 31.82 15.84 -39.10
CA PRO A 340 31.89 16.75 -40.24
C PRO A 340 31.71 15.96 -41.53
N ASP A 341 30.79 16.42 -42.39
CA ASP A 341 30.61 15.81 -43.71
C ASP A 341 31.81 16.14 -44.60
N VAL A 342 32.47 15.11 -45.12
CA VAL A 342 33.74 15.22 -45.86
C VAL A 342 33.47 15.09 -47.35
N SER A 343 33.62 16.20 -48.07
CA SER A 343 33.39 16.27 -49.51
C SER A 343 34.27 15.32 -50.33
N PRO A 344 33.70 14.70 -51.38
CA PRO A 344 34.37 14.47 -52.65
C PRO A 344 34.02 15.59 -53.65
N ALA A 345 34.84 15.82 -54.68
CA ALA A 345 34.74 17.00 -55.56
C ALA A 345 34.75 16.67 -57.07
N SER A 346 34.35 17.66 -57.89
CA SER A 346 34.39 17.71 -59.38
C SER A 346 33.23 16.99 -60.09
N ALA A 347 32.69 17.44 -61.25
CA ALA A 347 32.73 18.70 -62.04
C ALA A 347 31.76 18.51 -63.26
N PRO A 348 31.46 19.50 -64.15
CA PRO A 348 31.90 20.90 -64.23
C PRO A 348 30.73 21.93 -64.28
N ALA A 349 31.06 23.22 -64.49
CA ALA A 349 30.11 24.34 -64.67
C ALA A 349 29.73 24.58 -66.17
N PRO A 350 28.93 25.62 -66.50
CA PRO A 350 29.49 26.97 -66.63
C PRO A 350 28.64 28.14 -66.04
N ASP A 351 29.36 29.20 -65.68
CA ASP A 351 29.05 30.65 -65.69
C ASP A 351 27.62 31.19 -65.50
N VAL A 352 27.47 32.19 -64.60
CA VAL A 352 27.43 33.63 -65.00
C VAL A 352 27.50 34.57 -63.77
N LEU A 353 28.50 35.46 -63.81
CA LEU A 353 28.65 36.82 -63.25
C LEU A 353 27.97 37.26 -61.92
N SER A 354 28.82 37.82 -61.03
CA SER A 354 28.45 38.78 -59.96
C SER A 354 28.14 40.18 -60.56
N PRO A 355 27.45 41.10 -59.85
CA PRO A 355 28.21 42.06 -59.01
C PRO A 355 27.49 42.60 -57.74
N GLU A 356 28.30 43.09 -56.79
CA GLU A 356 27.97 44.12 -55.77
C GLU A 356 28.01 45.55 -56.41
N PRO A 357 27.71 46.71 -55.74
CA PRO A 357 27.46 46.93 -54.30
C PRO A 357 26.34 47.95 -53.90
N ALA A 358 26.14 48.08 -52.57
CA ALA A 358 25.87 49.31 -51.80
C ALA A 358 24.50 50.07 -51.80
N ALA A 359 24.36 50.85 -50.70
CA ALA A 359 23.48 52.01 -50.43
C ALA A 359 22.09 51.80 -49.75
N ALA A 360 21.88 52.62 -48.71
CA ALA A 360 20.61 52.88 -48.00
C ALA A 360 19.91 54.14 -48.61
N PRO A 361 18.66 54.59 -48.26
CA PRO A 361 18.12 54.72 -46.89
C PRO A 361 16.59 54.49 -46.68
N SER A 362 16.16 54.60 -45.41
CA SER A 362 14.75 54.77 -44.93
C SER A 362 14.24 56.22 -45.17
N PRO A 363 12.94 56.61 -44.96
CA PRO A 363 12.21 56.51 -43.67
C PRO A 363 10.66 56.36 -43.76
N PHE A 364 9.95 56.64 -42.64
CA PHE A 364 8.47 56.71 -42.41
C PHE A 364 7.72 55.35 -42.31
N LEU A 365 6.83 55.07 -41.33
CA LEU A 365 6.19 55.83 -40.21
C LEU A 365 6.05 54.93 -38.93
N SER A 366 5.71 55.52 -37.77
CA SER A 366 5.61 54.86 -36.44
C SER A 366 4.56 55.53 -35.52
N PRO A 367 4.25 55.01 -34.30
CA PRO A 367 4.26 53.63 -33.79
C PRO A 367 2.77 53.16 -33.58
N PRO A 368 2.09 53.04 -32.40
CA PRO A 368 2.44 53.01 -30.96
C PRO A 368 2.41 51.58 -30.34
N ALA A 369 2.41 51.44 -28.99
CA ALA A 369 2.36 50.15 -28.26
C ALA A 369 1.85 50.31 -26.80
N PRO A 370 1.60 49.21 -26.05
CA PRO A 370 1.64 49.15 -24.59
C PRO A 370 2.93 48.44 -24.05
N PRO A 371 3.30 48.59 -22.75
CA PRO A 371 4.66 48.32 -22.26
C PRO A 371 4.86 47.08 -21.35
N THR A 372 6.12 46.81 -21.03
CA THR A 372 6.64 45.74 -20.13
C THR A 372 6.50 46.08 -18.64
N GLU A 373 6.40 45.06 -17.77
CA GLU A 373 6.44 45.18 -16.30
C GLU A 373 7.85 45.05 -15.69
N ALA A 374 8.11 45.80 -14.59
CA ALA A 374 8.97 45.45 -13.43
C ALA A 374 9.28 46.73 -12.59
N PRO A 375 9.64 46.63 -11.28
CA PRO A 375 9.11 45.74 -10.24
C PRO A 375 8.88 46.46 -8.87
N ALA A 376 8.66 45.66 -7.81
CA ALA A 376 8.83 45.95 -6.37
C ALA A 376 7.68 46.64 -5.58
N GLY A 377 7.41 46.08 -4.38
CA GLY A 377 6.49 46.65 -3.38
C GLY A 377 6.06 45.68 -2.26
N GLY A 378 5.98 46.18 -1.03
CA GLY A 378 5.44 45.54 0.19
C GLY A 378 5.68 46.46 1.40
N PRO A 379 5.32 46.10 2.66
CA PRO A 379 4.52 44.96 3.11
C PRO A 379 3.39 45.30 4.14
N ALA A 380 2.49 44.35 4.39
CA ALA A 380 1.68 44.20 5.64
C ALA A 380 0.70 45.34 6.04
N PRO A 381 -0.07 45.22 7.15
CA PRO A 381 -1.01 44.14 7.52
C PRO A 381 -2.46 44.66 7.71
N SER A 382 -3.38 43.82 8.20
CA SER A 382 -4.76 44.23 8.52
C SER A 382 -5.27 43.63 9.85
N ASP A 383 -5.72 44.49 10.76
CA ASP A 383 -6.44 44.12 11.98
C ASP A 383 -7.95 43.85 11.72
N GLY A 384 -8.61 43.20 12.69
CA GLY A 384 -10.06 43.27 12.88
C GLY A 384 -10.37 43.81 14.29
N PRO A 385 -11.51 43.47 14.93
CA PRO A 385 -12.74 42.89 14.39
C PRO A 385 -13.97 43.76 14.75
N THR A 386 -15.17 43.36 14.30
CA THR A 386 -16.43 43.75 14.95
C THR A 386 -17.38 42.57 15.02
N ALA A 387 -18.21 42.55 16.07
CA ALA A 387 -19.32 41.63 16.25
C ALA A 387 -20.54 42.44 16.69
N ASP A 388 -21.74 41.96 16.36
CA ASP A 388 -22.95 42.31 17.11
C ASP A 388 -24.02 41.24 16.94
N SER A 389 -25.07 41.28 17.78
CA SER A 389 -25.99 40.15 18.03
C SER A 389 -27.43 40.43 17.61
N GLU A 390 -28.23 39.38 17.39
CA GLU A 390 -29.43 39.03 18.21
C GLU A 390 -30.44 38.09 17.51
N ASN A 391 -30.69 36.95 18.18
CA ASN A 391 -32.01 36.39 18.53
C ASN A 391 -33.21 36.46 17.55
N SER A 392 -33.80 35.29 17.23
CA SER A 392 -35.27 35.11 17.29
C SER A 392 -35.74 33.67 17.48
N ASN A 393 -36.71 33.53 18.38
CA ASN A 393 -37.38 32.35 18.93
C ASN A 393 -37.88 31.25 17.96
N ALA A 394 -38.18 30.09 18.55
CA ALA A 394 -38.79 28.92 17.92
C ALA A 394 -40.34 28.89 18.00
N ASN A 395 -40.90 27.79 17.45
CA ASN A 395 -42.16 27.11 17.82
C ASN A 395 -43.39 27.25 16.90
N THR A 396 -43.71 26.18 16.16
CA THR A 396 -45.06 25.82 15.71
C THR A 396 -45.20 24.29 15.61
N ASN A 397 -46.33 23.75 16.08
CA ASN A 397 -46.69 22.35 15.92
C ASN A 397 -47.33 22.10 14.54
N GLY A 398 -47.13 20.89 13.99
CA GLY A 398 -47.84 20.38 12.81
C GLY A 398 -47.93 18.86 12.87
N VAL A 399 -49.09 18.29 12.53
CA VAL A 399 -49.41 16.86 12.72
C VAL A 399 -49.82 16.23 11.37
N ASP A 400 -49.78 14.90 11.32
CA ASP A 400 -50.27 14.00 10.26
C ASP A 400 -49.50 13.95 8.93
N GLY A 401 -49.32 12.73 8.42
CA GLY A 401 -48.55 12.48 7.19
C GLY A 401 -48.24 11.02 6.85
N VAL A 402 -49.03 10.04 7.32
CA VAL A 402 -48.74 8.61 7.07
C VAL A 402 -48.90 8.24 5.60
N ARG A 403 -47.78 8.01 4.90
CA ARG A 403 -47.72 7.23 3.65
C ARG A 403 -46.50 6.32 3.61
N ALA A 404 -46.74 5.01 3.77
CA ALA A 404 -45.73 3.99 3.50
C ALA A 404 -45.47 3.89 1.99
N LEU A 405 -44.20 3.76 1.60
CA LEU A 405 -43.81 3.46 0.22
C LEU A 405 -43.27 2.03 0.15
N THR A 406 -44.11 1.10 -0.32
CA THR A 406 -43.78 -0.32 -0.44
C THR A 406 -42.83 -0.57 -1.61
N LEU A 407 -41.53 -0.67 -1.33
CA LEU A 407 -40.55 -1.04 -2.34
C LEU A 407 -40.48 -2.56 -2.49
N THR A 408 -41.15 -3.10 -3.51
CA THR A 408 -41.16 -4.54 -3.81
C THR A 408 -39.82 -4.98 -4.40
N THR A 409 -38.97 -5.61 -3.60
CA THR A 409 -37.72 -6.23 -4.07
C THR A 409 -38.00 -7.57 -4.75
N LEU A 410 -37.72 -7.66 -6.06
CA LEU A 410 -37.90 -8.88 -6.84
C LEU A 410 -36.70 -9.83 -6.61
N GLY A 411 -36.89 -10.84 -5.75
CA GLY A 411 -35.84 -11.81 -5.41
C GLY A 411 -35.53 -12.77 -6.57
N LEU A 412 -34.37 -12.61 -7.22
CA LEU A 412 -33.89 -13.54 -8.23
C LEU A 412 -33.19 -14.75 -7.58
N VAL A 413 -33.92 -15.87 -7.46
CA VAL A 413 -33.36 -17.13 -6.94
C VAL A 413 -32.64 -17.88 -8.06
N ALA A 414 -31.30 -17.82 -8.07
CA ALA A 414 -30.46 -18.57 -9.01
C ALA A 414 -30.02 -19.91 -8.42
N THR A 415 -30.78 -20.99 -8.69
CA THR A 415 -30.36 -22.36 -8.36
C THR A 415 -29.32 -22.86 -9.36
N SER A 416 -28.05 -22.94 -8.94
CA SER A 416 -26.99 -23.53 -9.77
C SER A 416 -27.09 -25.06 -9.79
N VAL A 417 -27.09 -25.65 -11.00
CA VAL A 417 -26.99 -27.10 -11.21
C VAL A 417 -25.75 -27.37 -12.07
N SER A 418 -24.65 -27.75 -11.41
CA SER A 418 -23.39 -28.05 -12.08
C SER A 418 -23.45 -29.41 -12.78
N VAL A 419 -23.51 -29.42 -14.11
CA VAL A 419 -23.32 -30.63 -14.92
C VAL A 419 -21.84 -30.77 -15.27
N MET A 420 -21.19 -31.78 -14.68
CA MET A 420 -19.83 -32.18 -15.06
C MET A 420 -19.82 -32.80 -16.46
N ILE A 421 -18.93 -32.34 -17.33
CA ILE A 421 -18.60 -33.00 -18.61
C ILE A 421 -17.13 -33.38 -18.56
N SER A 422 -16.85 -34.67 -18.33
CA SER A 422 -15.51 -35.24 -18.42
C SER A 422 -15.13 -35.43 -19.90
N PHE A 423 -14.02 -34.84 -20.33
CA PHE A 423 -13.38 -35.23 -21.58
C PHE A 423 -12.73 -36.62 -21.40
N VAL A 424 -13.03 -37.53 -22.31
CA VAL A 424 -12.27 -38.78 -22.51
C VAL A 424 -11.69 -38.71 -23.92
N LEU A 425 -10.39 -38.96 -24.05
CA LEU A 425 -9.67 -38.92 -25.32
C LEU A 425 -9.36 -40.34 -25.78
N CYS A 426 -10.06 -40.81 -26.82
CA CYS A 426 -9.73 -41.96 -27.68
C CYS A 426 -10.54 -41.84 -28.98
#